data_AF-A0A2T4DED8-F1
#
_entry.id   AF-A0A2T4DED8-F1
#
_cell.length_a   1.000
_cell.length_b   1.000
_cell.length_c   1.000
_cell.angle_alpha   90.00
_cell.angle_beta   90.00
_cell.angle_gamma   90.00
#
_symmetry.space_group_name_H-M   'P 1'
#
loop_
_entity.id
_entity.type
_entity.pdbx_description
1 polymer ?
#
loop_
_entity_poly.entity_id
_entity_poly.type
_entity_poly.pdbx_seq_one_letter_code
_entity_poly.pdbx_strand_id
1 'polypeptide(L)'
;NFHMRFNSTDSILFRINIQDIKNGLPDQTILSKELYMKSYKGQKWISKDFSNEKIIIDQDVIISYEVVKVWFSNKTYNNIFFTYGKGYEEGGQYMRESSFSPWKTSSDAFPIALYITGRVL
;
A
#
# COMPACT_ATOMS: atom_id res chain seq x y z
N ASN A 1 -4.65 8.18 1.23
CA ASN A 1 -3.61 8.90 0.44
C ASN A 1 -2.24 8.37 0.82
N PHE A 2 -1.34 8.21 -0.13
CA PHE A 2 0.07 7.95 0.15
C PHE A 2 0.97 8.80 -0.76
N HIS A 3 2.22 9.01 -0.34
CA HIS A 3 3.18 9.88 -1.01
C HIS A 3 4.26 9.06 -1.73
N MET A 4 4.27 9.14 -3.06
CA MET A 4 5.38 8.67 -3.88
C MET A 4 6.37 9.82 -4.06
N ARG A 5 7.58 9.66 -3.53
CA ARG A 5 8.64 10.66 -3.69
C ARG A 5 9.12 10.72 -5.14
N PHE A 6 9.21 9.58 -5.80
CA PHE A 6 9.64 9.49 -7.19
C PHE A 6 8.98 8.30 -7.90
N ASN A 7 8.50 8.53 -9.12
CA ASN A 7 8.02 7.48 -10.01
C ASN A 7 8.45 7.83 -11.45
N SER A 8 9.39 7.07 -12.03
CA SER A 8 9.80 7.23 -13.43
C SER A 8 9.13 6.23 -14.39
N THR A 9 8.32 5.30 -13.87
CA THR A 9 7.50 4.40 -14.69
C THR A 9 6.36 5.20 -15.34
N ASP A 10 5.80 4.69 -16.44
CA ASP A 10 4.65 5.34 -17.08
C ASP A 10 3.45 5.35 -16.14
N SER A 11 3.10 4.16 -15.65
CA SER A 11 2.05 4.00 -14.66
C SER A 11 2.21 2.73 -13.82
N ILE A 12 1.58 2.73 -12.65
CA ILE A 12 1.57 1.57 -11.73
C ILE A 12 0.12 1.33 -11.30
N LEU A 13 -0.32 0.07 -11.39
CA LEU A 13 -1.55 -0.40 -10.78
C LEU A 13 -1.25 -0.95 -9.40
N PHE A 14 -1.84 -0.35 -8.39
CA PHE A 14 -1.83 -0.83 -7.03
C PHE A 14 -3.16 -1.50 -6.70
N ARG A 15 -3.10 -2.64 -6.02
CA ARG A 15 -4.23 -3.19 -5.28
C ARG A 15 -4.19 -2.64 -3.86
N ILE A 16 -5.36 -2.28 -3.35
CA ILE A 16 -5.55 -1.90 -1.96
C ILE A 16 -6.09 -3.09 -1.21
N ASN A 17 -5.42 -3.46 -0.13
CA ASN A 17 -5.95 -4.43 0.82
C ASN A 17 -6.32 -3.70 2.11
N ILE A 18 -7.45 -4.09 2.67
CA ILE A 18 -7.82 -3.77 4.06
C ILE A 18 -7.92 -5.11 4.76
N GLN A 19 -7.11 -5.31 5.79
CA GLN A 19 -6.94 -6.59 6.45
C GLN A 19 -7.24 -6.47 7.94
N ASP A 20 -7.78 -7.54 8.50
CA ASP A 20 -7.86 -7.67 9.96
C ASP A 20 -6.46 -7.92 10.56
N ILE A 21 -6.40 -7.85 11.89
CA ILE A 21 -5.16 -7.95 12.65
C ILE A 21 -5.24 -9.19 13.53
N LYS A 22 -4.27 -10.10 13.37
CA LYS A 22 -4.13 -11.29 14.21
C LYS A 22 -2.71 -11.37 14.76
N ASN A 23 -2.59 -11.44 16.08
CA ASN A 23 -1.31 -11.44 16.78
C ASN A 23 -0.40 -10.24 16.40
N GLY A 24 -0.99 -9.07 16.16
CA GLY A 24 -0.26 -7.86 15.75
C GLY A 24 0.26 -7.86 14.32
N LEU A 25 -0.19 -8.80 13.47
CA LEU A 25 0.18 -8.91 12.07
C LEU A 25 -1.07 -8.85 11.16
N PRO A 26 -0.93 -8.42 9.90
CA PRO A 26 -2.03 -8.51 8.95
C PRO A 26 -2.45 -9.98 8.72
N ASP A 27 -3.75 -10.25 8.70
CA ASP A 27 -4.26 -11.60 8.39
C ASP A 27 -5.09 -11.57 7.08
N GLN A 28 -6.40 -11.75 7.16
CA GLN A 28 -7.27 -11.90 6.00
C GLN A 28 -7.79 -10.55 5.50
N THR A 29 -8.11 -10.48 4.21
CA THR A 29 -8.79 -9.30 3.66
C THR A 29 -10.23 -9.23 4.17
N ILE A 30 -10.65 -8.05 4.61
CA ILE A 30 -12.06 -7.79 4.97
C ILE A 30 -12.87 -7.26 3.78
N LEU A 31 -12.21 -6.99 2.65
CA LEU A 31 -12.87 -6.51 1.44
C LEU A 31 -13.59 -7.65 0.72
N SER A 32 -14.86 -7.44 0.40
CA SER A 32 -15.67 -8.35 -0.44
C SER A 32 -15.35 -8.25 -1.93
N LYS A 33 -14.67 -7.18 -2.35
CA LYS A 33 -14.24 -6.92 -3.72
C LYS A 33 -12.87 -6.27 -3.76
N GLU A 34 -12.10 -6.57 -4.78
CA GLU A 34 -10.77 -6.01 -4.96
C GLU A 34 -10.85 -4.51 -5.28
N LEU A 35 -10.00 -3.73 -4.62
CA LEU A 35 -9.88 -2.30 -4.83
C LEU A 35 -8.58 -1.99 -5.55
N TYR A 36 -8.66 -1.11 -6.55
CA TYR A 36 -7.52 -0.74 -7.37
C TYR A 36 -7.35 0.77 -7.44
N MET A 37 -6.10 1.20 -7.46
CA MET A 37 -5.74 2.58 -7.77
C MET A 37 -4.55 2.62 -8.72
N LYS A 38 -4.62 3.56 -9.67
CA LYS A 38 -3.57 3.76 -10.66
C LYS A 38 -2.80 5.03 -10.33
N SER A 39 -1.48 4.95 -10.41
CA SER A 39 -0.60 6.12 -10.38
C SER A 39 0.05 6.33 -11.73
N TYR A 40 0.40 7.58 -12.01
CA TYR A 40 1.08 7.97 -13.23
C TYR A 40 2.45 8.59 -12.94
N LYS A 41 3.28 8.64 -13.97
CA LYS A 41 4.57 9.31 -13.94
C LYS A 41 4.48 10.72 -13.37
N GLY A 42 5.38 11.06 -12.44
CA GLY A 42 5.47 12.39 -11.84
C GLY A 42 4.39 12.73 -10.81
N GLN A 43 3.40 11.84 -10.62
CA GLN A 43 2.38 12.02 -9.58
C GLN A 43 2.97 11.77 -8.19
N LYS A 44 2.86 12.75 -7.30
CA LYS A 44 3.39 12.67 -5.92
C LYS A 44 2.38 12.12 -4.93
N TRP A 45 1.19 12.74 -4.91
CA TRP A 45 0.07 12.29 -4.09
C TRP A 45 -0.90 11.49 -4.93
N ILE A 46 -1.23 10.29 -4.47
CA ILE A 46 -2.24 9.47 -5.11
C ILE A 46 -3.43 9.34 -4.17
N SER A 47 -4.59 9.74 -4.69
CA SER A 47 -5.88 9.68 -4.03
C SER A 47 -6.87 8.97 -4.94
N LYS A 48 -7.74 8.17 -4.33
CA LYS A 48 -8.86 7.51 -4.99
C LYS A 48 -10.00 7.48 -3.98
N ASP A 49 -11.18 7.90 -4.40
CA ASP A 49 -12.38 7.79 -3.59
C ASP A 49 -12.98 6.39 -3.77
N PHE A 50 -13.26 5.75 -2.63
CA PHE A 50 -13.91 4.44 -2.50
C PHE A 50 -15.25 4.54 -1.75
N SER A 51 -15.82 5.74 -1.58
CA SER A 51 -17.11 5.97 -0.91
C SER A 51 -18.26 5.12 -1.48
N ASN A 52 -18.28 4.94 -2.80
CA ASN A 52 -19.26 4.11 -3.49
C ASN A 52 -19.13 2.60 -3.19
N GLU A 53 -18.03 2.18 -2.58
CA GLU A 53 -17.78 0.79 -2.23
C GLU A 53 -18.48 0.37 -0.93
N LYS A 54 -19.06 1.33 -0.18
CA LYS A 54 -19.80 1.12 1.08
C LYS A 54 -19.03 0.27 2.10
N ILE A 55 -17.73 0.52 2.23
CA ILE A 55 -16.87 -0.18 3.18
C ILE A 55 -17.12 0.43 4.56
N ILE A 56 -17.58 -0.40 5.50
CA ILE A 56 -17.80 -0.02 6.90
C ILE A 56 -16.73 -0.75 7.72
N ILE A 57 -16.01 0.00 8.57
CA ILE A 57 -14.93 -0.51 9.40
C ILE A 57 -15.23 -0.05 10.83
N ASP A 58 -15.45 -1.00 11.73
CA ASP A 58 -15.75 -0.78 13.15
C ASP A 58 -14.67 -1.37 14.07
N GLN A 59 -13.52 -1.71 13.49
CA GLN A 59 -12.38 -2.33 14.17
C GLN A 59 -11.05 -1.76 13.65
N ASP A 60 -9.97 -2.06 14.37
CA ASP A 60 -8.63 -1.78 13.88
C ASP A 60 -8.32 -2.65 12.65
N VAL A 61 -7.69 -2.04 11.65
CA VAL A 61 -7.34 -2.67 10.39
C VAL A 61 -5.96 -2.24 9.94
N ILE A 62 -5.38 -3.06 9.06
CA ILE A 62 -4.17 -2.72 8.33
C ILE A 62 -4.54 -2.40 6.88
N ILE A 63 -4.13 -1.22 6.41
CA ILE A 63 -4.25 -0.83 5.01
C ILE A 63 -2.90 -1.02 4.33
N SER A 64 -2.91 -1.75 3.22
CA SER A 64 -1.71 -2.03 2.42
C SER A 64 -1.91 -1.80 0.94
N TYR A 65 -0.81 -1.54 0.24
CA TYR A 65 -0.77 -1.33 -1.20
C TYR A 65 0.11 -2.41 -1.81
N GLU A 66 -0.38 -3.14 -2.80
CA GLU A 66 0.37 -4.17 -3.51
C GLU A 66 0.57 -3.75 -4.97
N VAL A 67 1.80 -3.81 -5.48
CA VAL A 67 2.07 -3.58 -6.91
C VAL A 67 1.57 -4.76 -7.72
N VAL A 68 0.52 -4.54 -8.52
CA VAL A 68 -0.09 -5.57 -9.38
C VAL A 68 0.55 -5.56 -10.76
N LYS A 69 0.78 -4.36 -11.30
CA LYS A 69 1.32 -4.18 -12.64
C LYS A 69 2.06 -2.86 -12.77
N VAL A 70 3.19 -2.92 -13.45
CA VAL A 70 3.98 -1.74 -13.81
C VAL A 70 4.00 -1.62 -15.33
N TRP A 71 3.68 -0.43 -15.83
CA TRP A 71 3.90 -0.06 -17.22
C TRP A 71 5.17 0.78 -17.29
N PHE A 72 6.16 0.25 -17.99
CA PHE A 72 7.45 0.92 -18.15
C PHE A 72 7.39 1.94 -19.27
N SER A 73 8.12 3.05 -19.10
CA SER A 73 8.36 3.96 -20.21
C SER A 73 9.54 3.42 -21.05
N ASN A 74 9.63 3.77 -22.33
CA ASN A 74 10.74 3.38 -23.23
C ASN A 74 12.11 3.97 -22.82
N LYS A 75 12.27 4.47 -21.58
CA LYS A 75 13.51 4.99 -21.02
C LYS A 75 14.22 3.88 -20.23
N THR A 76 15.54 3.91 -20.27
CA THR A 76 16.47 2.93 -19.68
C THR A 76 16.37 2.79 -18.16
N TYR A 77 15.66 3.68 -17.45
CA TYR A 77 15.56 3.70 -15.99
C TYR A 77 14.12 3.78 -15.49
N ASN A 78 13.67 2.73 -14.80
CA ASN A 78 12.34 2.60 -14.22
C ASN A 78 12.45 2.41 -12.71
N ASN A 79 12.47 3.52 -11.97
CA ASN A 79 12.59 3.52 -10.52
C ASN A 79 11.30 4.01 -9.87
N ILE A 80 10.95 3.38 -8.74
CA ILE A 80 9.81 3.74 -7.91
C ILE A 80 10.37 3.95 -6.49
N PHE A 81 10.17 5.13 -5.92
CA PHE A 81 10.56 5.46 -4.54
C PHE A 81 9.34 5.92 -3.75
N PHE A 82 9.01 5.15 -2.72
CA PHE A 82 8.00 5.51 -1.73
C PHE A 82 8.66 6.25 -0.57
N THR A 83 7.92 7.19 0.00
CA THR A 83 8.27 7.78 1.30
C THR A 83 7.09 7.63 2.21
N TYR A 84 7.36 7.25 3.45
CA TYR A 84 6.38 7.24 4.52
C TYR A 84 6.78 8.29 5.55
N GLY A 85 5.78 8.89 6.21
CA GLY A 85 6.03 9.73 7.37
C GLY A 85 6.19 8.86 8.60
N LYS A 86 7.23 9.08 9.41
CA LYS A 86 7.41 8.47 10.74
C LYS A 86 6.45 9.06 11.81
N GLY A 87 5.39 9.76 11.40
CA GLY A 87 4.58 10.63 12.26
C GLY A 87 3.58 9.90 13.17
N TYR A 88 3.49 8.57 13.10
CA TYR A 88 2.70 7.76 14.02
C TYR A 88 3.68 6.91 14.83
N GLU A 89 3.92 7.25 16.10
CA GLU A 89 4.80 6.49 17.01
C GLU A 89 4.34 5.03 17.19
N GLU A 90 3.09 4.73 16.85
CA GLU A 90 2.44 3.41 16.90
C GLU A 90 2.48 2.65 15.55
N GLY A 91 3.11 3.22 14.51
CA GLY A 91 3.14 2.65 13.17
C GLY A 91 4.30 1.67 12.94
N GLY A 92 4.00 0.37 12.80
CA GLY A 92 4.96 -0.67 12.41
C GLY A 92 5.11 -0.83 10.89
N GLN A 93 6.30 -1.24 10.43
CA GLN A 93 6.54 -1.61 9.03
C GLN A 93 6.60 -3.12 8.88
N TYR A 94 5.73 -3.64 8.02
CA TYR A 94 5.69 -5.04 7.66
C TYR A 94 5.99 -5.19 6.17
N MET A 95 6.51 -6.35 5.76
CA MET A 95 6.71 -6.65 4.35
C MET A 95 6.63 -8.14 4.10
N ARG A 96 6.32 -8.50 2.86
CA ARG A 96 6.39 -9.86 2.35
C ARG A 96 6.79 -9.82 0.88
N GLU A 97 7.48 -10.85 0.43
CA GLU A 97 8.01 -10.94 -0.95
C GLU A 97 6.91 -11.27 -1.97
N SER A 98 5.84 -11.94 -1.54
CA SER A 98 4.69 -12.30 -2.36
C SER A 98 3.42 -12.40 -1.51
N SER A 99 2.26 -12.53 -2.17
CA SER A 99 0.96 -12.70 -1.52
C SER A 99 0.83 -13.99 -0.67
N PHE A 100 1.68 -14.99 -0.92
CA PHE A 100 1.73 -16.26 -0.18
C PHE A 100 2.85 -16.31 0.87
N SER A 101 3.73 -15.32 0.91
CA SER A 101 4.86 -15.29 1.85
C SER A 101 4.42 -14.81 3.24
N PRO A 102 5.07 -15.30 4.31
CA PRO A 102 4.80 -14.83 5.66
C PRO A 102 5.23 -13.37 5.85
N TRP A 103 4.59 -12.70 6.80
CA TRP A 103 4.92 -11.34 7.20
C TRP A 103 6.26 -11.26 7.93
N LYS A 104 7.07 -10.25 7.58
CA LYS A 104 8.33 -9.91 8.24
C LYS A 104 8.28 -8.46 8.73
N THR A 105 8.77 -8.18 9.94
CA THR A 105 9.04 -6.81 10.42
C THR A 105 10.27 -6.25 9.73
N SER A 106 10.25 -5.00 9.31
CA SER A 106 11.41 -4.37 8.66
C SER A 106 11.84 -3.09 9.38
N SER A 107 13.14 -2.98 9.67
CA SER A 107 13.80 -1.69 9.98
C SER A 107 14.40 -1.04 8.74
N ASP A 108 14.75 -1.83 7.73
CA ASP A 108 15.37 -1.41 6.47
C ASP A 108 15.05 -2.43 5.37
N ALA A 109 14.08 -2.13 4.51
CA ALA A 109 14.03 -2.63 3.13
C ALA A 109 12.88 -1.96 2.36
N PHE A 110 13.09 -1.78 1.06
CA PHE A 110 12.06 -1.40 0.10
C PHE A 110 10.98 -2.48 0.04
N PRO A 111 9.75 -2.22 0.51
CA PRO A 111 8.75 -3.26 0.45
C PRO A 111 8.03 -3.23 -0.91
N ILE A 112 7.64 -4.42 -1.38
CA ILE A 112 6.65 -4.58 -2.46
C ILE A 112 5.27 -4.07 -2.00
N ALA A 113 5.09 -3.87 -0.68
CA ALA A 113 3.89 -3.29 -0.08
C ALA A 113 4.19 -2.38 1.12
N LEU A 114 3.72 -1.13 1.09
CA LEU A 114 3.88 -0.18 2.18
C LEU A 114 2.64 -0.20 3.09
N TYR A 115 2.84 -0.12 4.41
CA TYR A 115 1.77 -0.17 5.42
C TYR A 115 1.70 1.15 6.18
N ILE A 116 0.48 1.64 6.38
CA ILE A 116 0.19 2.78 7.25
C ILE A 116 -0.93 2.32 8.18
N THR A 117 -0.66 2.26 9.48
CA THR A 117 -1.70 2.08 10.49
C THR A 117 -2.32 3.45 10.80
N GLY A 118 -3.63 3.48 10.98
CA GLY A 118 -4.35 4.69 11.34
C GLY A 118 -5.65 4.30 12.03
N ARG A 119 -5.88 4.88 13.20
CA ARG A 119 -7.13 4.73 13.95
C ARG A 119 -8.20 5.56 13.25
N VAL A 120 -9.29 4.92 12.83
CA VAL A 120 -10.46 5.61 12.27
C VAL A 120 -11.46 5.81 13.40
N LEU A 121 -11.81 7.08 13.68
CA LEU A 121 -12.83 7.48 14.65
C LEU A 121 -14.18 7.63 13.99
#